data_AF-X0ZJS8-F1
#
_entry.id   AF-X0ZJS8-F1
#
_cell.length_a   1.000
_cell.length_b   1.000
_cell.length_c   1.000
_cell.angle_alpha   90.00
_cell.angle_beta   90.00
_cell.angle_gamma   90.00
#
_symmetry.space_group_name_H-M   'P 1'
#
loop_
_entity.id
_entity.type
_entity.pdbx_description
1 polymer ?
#
loop_
_entity_poly.entity_id
_entity_poly.type
_entity_poly.pdbx_seq_one_letter_code
_entity_poly.pdbx_strand_id
1 'polypeptide(L)'
;ITVEEGKSLDTILDLVEGMQFDRGFLSPYFVTDSERMVVELENPYILLYEKKLSNLREMLPLLEQVAKSGSSLIVVAEDIEGEALATLVFNKIRGMLNVAAVKAPGFGDRRKAMLEDVAILTGGQVISEELGMKLENVTLEHLGSAKKVVIDKENTTIVEGKGTEEDIKGRINQIKKQIEDTTSDYDKEKLQERLAKLSGGVAVIRVGAATETELKEK
;
A
#
# COMPACT_ATOMS: atom_id res chain seq x y z
N ILE A 1 -1.54 -1.78 -14.27
CA ILE A 1 -1.92 -3.12 -14.75
C ILE A 1 -0.98 -4.10 -14.06
N THR A 2 -1.52 -5.13 -13.42
CA THR A 2 -0.73 -6.14 -12.69
C THR A 2 -0.93 -7.49 -13.37
N VAL A 3 0.14 -8.27 -13.50
CA VAL A 3 0.09 -9.62 -14.07
C VAL A 3 0.16 -10.64 -12.93
N GLU A 4 -0.79 -11.58 -12.93
CA GLU A 4 -0.87 -12.69 -11.98
C GLU A 4 -0.91 -14.03 -12.70
N GLU A 5 -0.45 -15.07 -12.01
CA GLU A 5 -0.57 -16.44 -12.49
C GLU A 5 -2.03 -16.89 -12.46
N GLY A 6 -2.55 -17.32 -13.62
CA GLY A 6 -3.90 -17.86 -13.76
C GLY A 6 -3.96 -19.34 -13.36
N LYS A 7 -5.09 -19.76 -12.78
CA LYS A 7 -5.37 -21.18 -12.50
C LYS A 7 -6.00 -21.92 -13.69
N SER A 8 -6.37 -21.18 -14.74
CA SER A 8 -6.95 -21.67 -15.99
C SER A 8 -5.91 -21.72 -17.10
N LEU A 9 -6.23 -22.41 -18.20
CA LEU A 9 -5.44 -22.31 -19.44
C LEU A 9 -5.66 -20.97 -20.16
N ASP A 10 -6.79 -20.33 -19.91
CA ASP A 10 -7.16 -19.06 -20.53
C ASP A 10 -6.55 -17.86 -19.80
N THR A 11 -6.15 -16.84 -20.56
CA THR A 11 -5.76 -15.53 -20.04
C THR A 11 -6.98 -14.64 -19.88
N ILE A 12 -7.22 -14.13 -18.67
CA ILE A 12 -8.39 -13.32 -18.32
C ILE A 12 -7.94 -11.95 -17.84
N LEU A 13 -8.65 -10.90 -18.27
CA LEU A 13 -8.48 -9.55 -17.75
C LEU A 13 -9.62 -9.23 -16.78
N ASP A 14 -9.29 -9.06 -15.50
CA ASP A 14 -10.22 -8.65 -14.45
C ASP A 14 -9.95 -7.19 -14.07
N LEU A 15 -11.00 -6.38 -13.95
CA LEU A 15 -10.91 -5.08 -13.28
C LEU A 15 -11.32 -5.29 -11.83
N VAL A 16 -10.38 -5.14 -10.90
CA VAL A 16 -10.64 -5.26 -9.46
C VAL A 16 -10.46 -3.92 -8.78
N GLU A 17 -11.03 -3.80 -7.58
CA GLU A 17 -10.79 -2.63 -6.75
C GLU A 17 -9.31 -2.54 -6.37
N GLY A 18 -8.75 -1.34 -6.37
CA GLY A 18 -7.34 -1.14 -6.03
C GLY A 18 -6.85 0.27 -6.35
N MET A 19 -5.59 0.53 -6.01
CA MET A 19 -4.94 1.80 -6.21
C MET A 19 -3.46 1.61 -6.52
N GLN A 20 -2.92 2.44 -7.41
CA GLN A 20 -1.47 2.56 -7.61
C GLN A 20 -1.00 3.98 -7.26
N PHE A 21 0.16 4.08 -6.61
CA PHE A 21 0.86 5.34 -6.40
C PHE A 21 2.37 5.24 -6.61
N ASP A 22 2.97 6.37 -6.94
CA ASP A 22 4.32 6.48 -7.54
C ASP A 22 5.40 6.55 -6.44
N ARG A 23 5.41 5.54 -5.57
CA ARG A 23 6.43 5.31 -4.55
C ARG A 23 6.81 3.83 -4.52
N GLY A 24 8.05 3.53 -4.85
CA GLY A 24 8.59 2.18 -4.78
C GLY A 24 9.20 1.81 -3.43
N PHE A 25 9.79 0.62 -3.36
CA PHE A 25 10.44 0.12 -2.16
C PHE A 25 11.64 0.97 -1.77
N LEU A 26 11.82 1.18 -0.46
CA LEU A 26 12.96 1.94 0.06
C LEU A 26 14.28 1.17 0.05
N SER A 27 14.22 -0.16 -0.06
CA SER A 27 15.40 -1.02 -0.09
C SER A 27 15.17 -2.23 -0.99
N PRO A 28 16.13 -2.58 -1.87
CA PRO A 28 16.03 -3.79 -2.68
C PRO A 28 16.08 -5.07 -1.84
N TYR A 29 16.50 -4.99 -0.58
CA TYR A 29 16.46 -6.12 0.34
C TYR A 29 15.03 -6.54 0.75
N PHE A 30 14.00 -5.77 0.39
CA PHE A 30 12.61 -6.17 0.57
C PHE A 30 12.08 -7.06 -0.58
N VAL A 31 12.79 -7.12 -1.72
CA VAL A 31 12.37 -7.87 -2.91
C VAL A 31 12.11 -9.33 -2.56
N THR A 32 10.92 -9.81 -2.93
CA THR A 32 10.50 -11.21 -2.73
C THR A 32 10.63 -12.01 -4.02
N ASP A 33 10.58 -11.35 -5.17
CA ASP A 33 10.81 -11.93 -6.49
C ASP A 33 12.00 -11.23 -7.14
N SER A 34 13.14 -11.91 -7.12
CA SER A 34 14.40 -11.39 -7.68
C SER A 34 14.44 -11.38 -9.21
N GLU A 35 13.58 -12.16 -9.90
CA GLU A 35 13.52 -12.17 -11.36
C GLU A 35 12.80 -10.90 -11.84
N ARG A 36 11.63 -10.61 -11.26
CA ARG A 36 10.83 -9.42 -11.60
C ARG A 36 11.28 -8.15 -10.86
N MET A 37 12.17 -8.28 -9.87
CA MET A 37 12.62 -7.18 -9.00
C MET A 37 11.46 -6.45 -8.30
N VAL A 38 10.53 -7.24 -7.75
CA VAL A 38 9.34 -6.74 -7.05
C VAL A 38 9.24 -7.31 -5.64
N VAL A 39 8.63 -6.53 -4.75
CA VAL A 39 8.04 -7.02 -3.51
C VAL A 39 6.61 -7.42 -3.80
N GLU A 40 6.23 -8.64 -3.44
CA GLU A 40 4.89 -9.16 -3.58
C GLU A 40 4.48 -9.77 -2.24
N LEU A 41 3.48 -9.16 -1.60
CA LEU A 41 2.98 -9.59 -0.30
C LEU A 41 1.49 -9.90 -0.40
N GLU A 42 1.11 -11.11 0.00
CA GLU A 42 -0.28 -11.54 0.10
C GLU A 42 -0.83 -11.24 1.49
N ASN A 43 -2.11 -10.83 1.53
CA ASN A 43 -2.85 -10.48 2.73
C ASN A 43 -2.06 -9.61 3.73
N PRO A 44 -1.32 -8.56 3.29
CA PRO A 44 -0.52 -7.78 4.22
C PRO A 44 -1.41 -6.92 5.12
N TYR A 45 -0.89 -6.65 6.31
CA TYR A 45 -1.27 -5.46 7.07
C TYR A 45 -0.57 -4.24 6.49
N ILE A 46 -1.23 -3.08 6.56
CA ILE A 46 -0.74 -1.82 6.00
C ILE A 46 -0.80 -0.76 7.10
N LEU A 47 0.37 -0.35 7.57
CA LEU A 47 0.53 0.77 8.50
C LEU A 47 0.64 2.07 7.70
N LEU A 48 -0.21 3.03 8.04
CA LEU A 48 -0.23 4.37 7.46
C LEU A 48 0.19 5.37 8.53
N TYR A 49 1.44 5.81 8.50
CA TYR A 49 1.99 6.72 9.50
C TYR A 49 2.26 8.09 8.87
N GLU A 50 1.70 9.14 9.46
CA GLU A 50 1.76 10.47 8.82
C GLU A 50 3.15 11.12 8.87
N LYS A 51 3.96 10.73 9.87
CA LYS A 51 5.26 11.33 10.15
C LYS A 51 6.41 10.44 9.71
N LYS A 52 7.62 10.99 9.86
CA LYS A 52 8.88 10.29 9.65
C LYS A 52 9.14 9.24 10.72
N LEU A 53 9.62 8.09 10.30
CA LEU A 53 10.01 6.97 11.15
C LEU A 53 11.54 6.82 11.17
N SER A 54 12.18 7.32 12.24
CA SER A 54 13.64 7.29 12.40
C SER A 54 14.15 6.14 13.27
N ASN A 55 13.32 5.63 14.19
CA ASN A 55 13.59 4.46 15.02
C ASN A 55 12.30 3.62 15.17
N LEU A 56 12.41 2.38 15.65
CA LEU A 56 11.26 1.47 15.81
C LEU A 56 10.80 1.29 17.25
N ARG A 57 11.33 2.06 18.22
CA ARG A 57 11.06 1.83 19.65
C ARG A 57 9.58 1.86 19.97
N GLU A 58 8.88 2.84 19.41
CA GLU A 58 7.44 3.02 19.58
C GLU A 58 6.61 2.01 18.76
N MET A 59 7.21 1.38 17.76
CA MET A 59 6.56 0.34 16.95
C MET A 59 6.78 -1.08 17.47
N LEU A 60 7.69 -1.30 18.43
CA LEU A 60 8.00 -2.65 18.92
C LEU A 60 6.74 -3.44 19.32
N PRO A 61 5.77 -2.87 20.07
CA PRO A 61 4.55 -3.61 20.42
C PRO A 61 3.73 -4.06 19.21
N LEU A 62 3.69 -3.24 18.15
CA LEU A 62 2.99 -3.55 16.91
C LEU A 62 3.74 -4.64 16.11
N LEU A 63 5.07 -4.51 15.99
CA LEU A 63 5.91 -5.46 15.27
C LEU A 63 5.86 -6.85 15.90
N GLU A 64 5.79 -6.94 17.23
CA GLU A 64 5.60 -8.20 17.93
C GLU A 64 4.24 -8.85 17.63
N GLN A 65 3.16 -8.06 17.56
CA GLN A 65 1.83 -8.55 17.21
C GLN A 65 1.81 -9.08 15.76
N VAL A 66 2.40 -8.33 14.83
CA VAL A 66 2.54 -8.75 13.42
C VAL A 66 3.36 -10.03 13.32
N ALA A 67 4.53 -10.10 13.97
CA ALA A 67 5.37 -11.29 13.96
C ALA A 67 4.63 -12.53 14.48
N LYS A 68 3.87 -12.40 15.57
CA LYS A 68 3.05 -13.49 16.14
C LYS A 68 1.94 -13.93 15.21
N SER A 69 1.36 -13.03 14.42
CA SER A 69 0.33 -13.37 13.44
C SER A 69 0.88 -14.13 12.23
N GLY A 70 2.18 -14.02 11.96
CA GLY A 70 2.81 -14.56 10.75
C GLY A 70 2.47 -13.77 9.47
N SER A 71 1.62 -12.74 9.57
CA SER A 71 1.21 -11.90 8.45
C SER A 71 2.34 -10.98 7.99
N SER A 72 2.26 -10.59 6.73
CA SER A 72 3.15 -9.56 6.16
C SER A 72 2.75 -8.15 6.62
N LEU A 73 3.70 -7.22 6.64
CA LEU A 73 3.48 -5.82 6.98
C LEU A 73 4.04 -4.90 5.90
N ILE A 74 3.29 -3.87 5.56
CA ILE A 74 3.74 -2.76 4.72
C ILE A 74 3.70 -1.49 5.55
N VAL A 75 4.83 -0.80 5.62
CA VAL A 75 4.96 0.48 6.31
C VAL A 75 4.95 1.59 5.27
N VAL A 76 3.90 2.41 5.29
CA VAL A 76 3.80 3.65 4.51
C VAL A 76 3.96 4.81 5.47
N ALA A 77 5.03 5.60 5.31
CA ALA A 77 5.28 6.75 6.17
C ALA A 77 5.76 7.97 5.38
N GLU A 78 5.75 9.18 5.95
CA GLU A 78 6.36 10.36 5.28
C GLU A 78 7.79 10.07 4.83
N ASP A 79 8.58 9.46 5.72
CA ASP A 79 9.90 8.93 5.41
C ASP A 79 10.23 7.78 6.37
N ILE A 80 11.05 6.83 5.92
CA ILE A 80 11.65 5.79 6.77
C ILE A 80 13.15 5.77 6.49
N GLU A 81 13.96 6.07 7.49
CA GLU A 81 15.41 6.19 7.31
C GLU A 81 16.19 5.71 8.53
N GLY A 82 17.53 5.72 8.40
CA GLY A 82 18.46 5.50 9.49
C GLY A 82 18.27 4.12 10.16
N GLU A 83 18.17 4.14 11.48
CA GLU A 83 18.04 2.95 12.31
C GLU A 83 16.75 2.17 12.00
N ALA A 84 15.64 2.88 11.75
CA ALA A 84 14.36 2.23 11.46
C ALA A 84 14.43 1.37 10.19
N LEU A 85 14.90 1.96 9.08
CA LEU A 85 15.01 1.24 7.81
C LEU A 85 15.98 0.05 7.93
N ALA A 86 17.16 0.27 8.56
CA ALA A 86 18.15 -0.78 8.75
C ALA A 86 17.60 -1.95 9.57
N THR A 87 16.82 -1.66 10.60
CA THR A 87 16.21 -2.68 11.47
C THR A 87 15.12 -3.46 10.73
N LEU A 88 14.25 -2.81 9.96
CA LEU A 88 13.25 -3.49 9.12
C LEU A 88 13.91 -4.43 8.11
N VAL A 89 14.94 -3.94 7.40
CA VAL A 89 15.71 -4.73 6.44
C VAL A 89 16.38 -5.92 7.11
N PHE A 90 17.03 -5.71 8.27
CA PHE A 90 17.68 -6.78 9.01
C PHE A 90 16.68 -7.87 9.43
N ASN A 91 15.51 -7.49 9.94
CA ASN A 91 14.48 -8.45 10.34
C ASN A 91 13.89 -9.21 9.15
N LYS A 92 13.75 -8.55 7.99
CA LYS A 92 13.34 -9.21 6.73
C LYS A 92 14.36 -10.26 6.29
N ILE A 93 15.65 -9.92 6.25
CA ILE A 93 16.72 -10.85 5.86
C ILE A 93 16.81 -12.04 6.81
N ARG A 94 16.56 -11.82 8.11
CA ARG A 94 16.53 -12.89 9.11
C ARG A 94 15.25 -13.74 9.09
N GLY A 95 14.27 -13.39 8.26
CA GLY A 95 12.98 -14.08 8.18
C GLY A 95 12.11 -13.91 9.44
N MET A 96 12.44 -12.95 10.32
CA MET A 96 11.67 -12.68 11.54
C MET A 96 10.42 -11.86 11.24
N LEU A 97 10.47 -11.01 10.23
CA LEU A 97 9.35 -10.17 9.78
C LEU A 97 9.25 -10.19 8.25
N ASN A 98 8.06 -10.49 7.73
CA ASN A 98 7.76 -10.30 6.32
C ASN A 98 7.32 -8.84 6.12
N VAL A 99 8.28 -7.93 5.98
CA VAL A 99 8.01 -6.49 5.93
C VAL A 99 8.58 -5.82 4.68
N ALA A 100 7.89 -4.78 4.22
CA ALA A 100 8.38 -3.82 3.23
C ALA A 100 8.04 -2.40 3.65
N ALA A 101 8.82 -1.42 3.17
CA ALA A 101 8.63 -0.02 3.51
C ALA A 101 8.66 0.87 2.26
N VAL A 102 7.72 1.82 2.19
CA VAL A 102 7.55 2.78 1.10
C VAL A 102 7.26 4.16 1.68
N LYS A 103 7.64 5.22 0.95
CA LYS A 103 7.22 6.57 1.34
C LYS A 103 5.75 6.79 0.99
N ALA A 104 5.09 7.66 1.73
CA ALA A 104 3.76 8.13 1.42
C ALA A 104 3.76 8.96 0.11
N PRO A 105 2.70 8.88 -0.70
CA PRO A 105 2.57 9.69 -1.89
C PRO A 105 2.23 11.15 -1.54
N GLY A 106 2.67 12.09 -2.38
CA GLY A 106 2.43 13.53 -2.17
C GLY A 106 3.31 14.17 -1.09
N PHE A 107 3.00 15.43 -0.76
CA PHE A 107 3.69 16.26 0.23
C PHE A 107 2.69 17.14 1.00
N GLY A 108 3.01 17.55 2.23
CA GLY A 108 2.16 18.43 3.04
C GLY A 108 0.73 17.90 3.18
N ASP A 109 -0.27 18.79 3.08
CA ASP A 109 -1.69 18.42 3.21
C ASP A 109 -2.15 17.43 2.15
N ARG A 110 -1.54 17.46 0.95
CA ARG A 110 -1.83 16.45 -0.09
C ARG A 110 -1.41 15.06 0.34
N ARG A 111 -0.27 14.93 1.04
CA ARG A 111 0.16 13.64 1.59
C ARG A 111 -0.82 13.12 2.62
N LYS A 112 -1.28 13.97 3.54
CA LYS A 112 -2.31 13.61 4.54
C LYS A 112 -3.58 13.13 3.85
N ALA A 113 -4.05 13.87 2.84
CA ALA A 113 -5.25 13.51 2.09
C ALA A 113 -5.10 12.21 1.29
N MET A 114 -3.93 11.94 0.71
CA MET A 114 -3.66 10.69 -0.02
C MET A 114 -3.45 9.49 0.93
N LEU A 115 -2.85 9.68 2.10
CA LEU A 115 -2.80 8.64 3.14
C LEU A 115 -4.20 8.26 3.59
N GLU A 116 -5.08 9.25 3.76
CA GLU A 116 -6.49 9.00 4.07
C GLU A 116 -7.19 8.23 2.95
N ASP A 117 -6.89 8.53 1.67
CA ASP A 117 -7.45 7.76 0.55
C ASP A 117 -7.02 6.28 0.60
N VAL A 118 -5.75 6.02 0.95
CA VAL A 118 -5.25 4.66 1.13
C VAL A 118 -5.89 3.99 2.37
N ALA A 119 -6.09 4.74 3.45
CA ALA A 119 -6.74 4.25 4.66
C ALA A 119 -8.17 3.77 4.36
N ILE A 120 -8.95 4.61 3.69
CA ILE A 120 -10.32 4.28 3.26
C ILE A 120 -10.33 3.06 2.33
N LEU A 121 -9.46 3.01 1.33
CA LEU A 121 -9.37 1.85 0.41
C LEU A 121 -9.05 0.55 1.14
N THR A 122 -8.22 0.61 2.18
CA THR A 122 -7.69 -0.57 2.86
C THR A 122 -8.43 -0.93 4.15
N GLY A 123 -9.40 -0.10 4.55
CA GLY A 123 -10.13 -0.24 5.82
C GLY A 123 -9.27 0.05 7.06
N GLY A 124 -8.17 0.78 6.90
CA GLY A 124 -7.26 1.15 7.98
C GLY A 124 -7.49 2.57 8.50
N GLN A 125 -6.63 2.99 9.43
CA GLN A 125 -6.60 4.36 9.95
C GLN A 125 -5.23 5.00 9.74
N VAL A 126 -5.21 6.30 9.45
CA VAL A 126 -3.96 7.08 9.42
C VAL A 126 -3.54 7.38 10.85
N ILE A 127 -2.36 6.89 11.24
CA ILE A 127 -1.78 7.15 12.54
C ILE A 127 -1.19 8.57 12.53
N SER A 128 -1.95 9.51 13.09
CA SER A 128 -1.60 10.91 13.20
C SER A 128 -1.39 11.32 14.66
N GLU A 129 -0.15 11.70 14.99
CA GLU A 129 0.17 12.25 16.30
C GLU A 129 -0.54 13.59 16.57
N GLU A 130 -0.87 14.34 15.51
CA GLU A 130 -1.61 15.61 15.63
C GLU A 130 -3.04 15.37 16.13
N LEU A 131 -3.62 14.22 15.81
CA LEU A 131 -4.93 13.77 16.31
C LEU A 131 -4.84 13.01 17.64
N GLY A 132 -3.66 13.00 18.28
CA GLY A 132 -3.42 12.35 19.56
C GLY A 132 -3.21 10.83 19.49
N MET A 133 -3.14 10.25 18.29
CA MET A 133 -2.80 8.83 18.13
C MET A 133 -1.30 8.64 18.33
N LYS A 134 -0.93 7.70 19.19
CA LYS A 134 0.46 7.35 19.42
C LYS A 134 0.78 5.98 18.86
N LEU A 135 1.94 5.87 18.23
CA LEU A 135 2.39 4.64 17.58
C LEU A 135 2.53 3.47 18.56
N GLU A 136 2.88 3.75 19.82
CA GLU A 136 2.95 2.79 20.94
C GLU A 136 1.61 2.10 21.26
N ASN A 137 0.48 2.74 20.92
CA ASN A 137 -0.87 2.25 21.22
C ASN A 137 -1.56 1.62 19.99
N VAL A 138 -0.87 1.59 18.85
CA VAL A 138 -1.43 1.03 17.62
C VAL A 138 -1.57 -0.48 17.74
N THR A 139 -2.76 -0.97 17.41
CA THR A 139 -3.10 -2.40 17.35
C THR A 139 -3.37 -2.81 15.90
N LEU A 140 -3.48 -4.12 15.66
CA LEU A 140 -3.80 -4.66 14.33
C LEU A 140 -5.12 -4.12 13.74
N GLU A 141 -6.07 -3.71 14.58
CA GLU A 141 -7.36 -3.15 14.15
C GLU A 141 -7.25 -1.77 13.49
N HIS A 142 -6.16 -1.05 13.74
CA HIS A 142 -5.90 0.25 13.11
C HIS A 142 -5.23 0.10 11.74
N LEU A 143 -4.70 -1.08 11.44
CA LEU A 143 -3.99 -1.32 10.19
C LEU A 143 -4.98 -1.59 9.06
N GLY A 144 -4.65 -1.08 7.88
CA GLY A 144 -5.34 -1.47 6.66
C GLY A 144 -4.98 -2.88 6.25
N SER A 145 -5.74 -3.45 5.33
CA SER A 145 -5.41 -4.73 4.70
C SER A 145 -5.85 -4.73 3.24
N ALA A 146 -5.20 -5.57 2.45
CA ALA A 146 -5.54 -5.82 1.05
C ALA A 146 -5.32 -7.30 0.75
N LYS A 147 -5.87 -7.80 -0.35
CA LYS A 147 -5.58 -9.16 -0.82
C LYS A 147 -4.13 -9.31 -1.23
N LYS A 148 -3.60 -8.31 -1.92
CA LYS A 148 -2.23 -8.32 -2.42
C LYS A 148 -1.69 -6.91 -2.55
N VAL A 149 -0.40 -6.74 -2.29
CA VAL A 149 0.31 -5.51 -2.60
C VAL A 149 1.60 -5.84 -3.34
N VAL A 150 1.82 -5.14 -4.44
CA VAL A 150 3.00 -5.26 -5.30
C VAL A 150 3.76 -3.94 -5.28
N ILE A 151 5.05 -3.99 -4.97
CA ILE A 151 5.91 -2.81 -4.91
C ILE A 151 7.10 -3.04 -5.83
N ASP A 152 7.23 -2.21 -6.85
CA ASP A 152 8.41 -2.16 -7.71
C ASP A 152 9.34 -1.00 -7.28
N LYS A 153 10.33 -0.68 -8.11
CA LYS A 153 11.30 0.38 -7.82
C LYS A 153 10.67 1.79 -7.76
N GLU A 154 9.57 2.00 -8.47
CA GLU A 154 8.95 3.31 -8.69
C GLU A 154 7.51 3.37 -8.14
N ASN A 155 6.80 2.25 -8.06
CA ASN A 155 5.37 2.19 -7.78
C ASN A 155 5.02 1.21 -6.66
N THR A 156 3.92 1.51 -5.98
CA THR A 156 3.19 0.60 -5.11
C THR A 156 1.78 0.43 -5.66
N THR A 157 1.36 -0.82 -5.82
CA THR A 157 0.02 -1.20 -6.28
C THR A 157 -0.67 -2.04 -5.21
N ILE A 158 -1.80 -1.55 -4.71
CA ILE A 158 -2.68 -2.22 -3.76
C ILE A 158 -3.83 -2.84 -4.55
N VAL A 159 -4.03 -4.15 -4.40
CA VAL A 159 -5.04 -4.93 -5.12
C VAL A 159 -6.04 -5.49 -4.11
N GLU A 160 -7.32 -5.22 -4.35
CA GLU A 160 -8.48 -5.61 -3.54
C GLU A 160 -8.26 -5.22 -2.06
N GLY A 161 -8.28 -3.91 -1.80
CA GLY A 161 -8.29 -3.36 -0.45
C GLY A 161 -9.51 -3.82 0.35
N LYS A 162 -9.40 -3.88 1.68
CA LYS A 162 -10.50 -4.32 2.57
C LYS A 162 -11.35 -3.16 3.11
N GLY A 163 -11.31 -2.01 2.45
CA GLY A 163 -12.23 -0.90 2.70
C GLY A 163 -13.68 -1.27 2.40
N THR A 164 -14.63 -0.57 3.02
CA THR A 164 -16.05 -0.79 2.69
C THR A 164 -16.42 -0.02 1.42
N GLU A 165 -17.29 -0.59 0.59
CA GLU A 165 -17.79 0.12 -0.60
C GLU A 165 -18.45 1.46 -0.25
N GLU A 166 -19.08 1.56 0.91
CA GLU A 166 -19.73 2.77 1.40
C GLU A 166 -18.70 3.88 1.66
N ASP A 167 -17.64 3.56 2.41
CA ASP A 167 -16.56 4.52 2.73
C ASP A 167 -15.86 4.99 1.46
N ILE A 168 -15.58 4.08 0.52
CA ILE A 168 -14.93 4.40 -0.74
C ILE A 168 -15.81 5.29 -1.62
N LYS A 169 -17.10 4.97 -1.76
CA LYS A 169 -18.07 5.81 -2.49
C LYS A 169 -18.22 7.17 -1.82
N GLY A 170 -18.28 7.20 -0.49
CA GLY A 170 -18.29 8.42 0.31
C GLY A 170 -17.07 9.30 0.01
N ARG A 171 -15.88 8.71 0.02
CA ARG A 171 -14.62 9.40 -0.27
C ARG A 171 -14.55 9.92 -1.71
N ILE A 172 -14.98 9.13 -2.68
CA ILE A 172 -15.10 9.54 -4.08
C ILE A 172 -16.00 10.77 -4.22
N ASN A 173 -17.16 10.77 -3.55
CA ASN A 173 -18.11 11.88 -3.61
C ASN A 173 -17.56 13.14 -2.93
N GLN A 174 -16.83 13.00 -1.82
CA GLN A 174 -16.13 14.13 -1.19
C GLN A 174 -15.14 14.79 -2.16
N ILE A 175 -14.32 13.99 -2.86
CA ILE A 175 -13.33 14.51 -3.82
C ILE A 175 -14.03 15.17 -5.01
N LYS A 176 -15.10 14.57 -5.55
CA LYS A 176 -15.91 15.18 -6.63
C LYS A 176 -16.45 16.56 -6.25
N LYS A 177 -16.98 16.69 -5.02
CA LYS A 177 -17.45 17.98 -4.52
C LYS A 177 -16.32 19.00 -4.38
N GLN A 178 -15.15 18.59 -3.87
CA GLN A 178 -13.96 19.45 -3.81
C GLN A 178 -13.51 19.93 -5.20
N ILE A 179 -13.67 19.10 -6.24
CA ILE A 179 -13.38 19.47 -7.64
C ILE A 179 -14.36 20.55 -8.12
N GLU A 180 -15.64 20.45 -7.77
CA GLU A 180 -16.65 21.45 -8.16
C GLU A 180 -16.43 22.79 -7.45
N ASP A 181 -16.07 22.75 -6.17
CA ASP A 181 -15.90 23.94 -5.33
C ASP A 181 -14.57 24.69 -5.61
N THR A 182 -13.58 24.04 -6.24
CA THR A 182 -12.29 24.69 -6.53
C THR A 182 -12.29 25.48 -7.85
N THR A 183 -11.71 26.68 -7.78
CA THR A 183 -11.47 27.57 -8.92
C THR A 183 -10.04 27.49 -9.45
N SER A 184 -9.15 26.79 -8.74
CA SER A 184 -7.75 26.60 -9.11
C SER A 184 -7.60 25.39 -10.02
N ASP A 185 -7.18 25.61 -11.27
CA ASP A 185 -6.97 24.52 -12.24
C ASP A 185 -5.94 23.49 -11.75
N TYR A 186 -4.90 23.97 -11.05
CA TYR A 186 -3.89 23.11 -10.43
C TYR A 186 -4.53 22.16 -9.40
N ASP A 187 -5.34 22.68 -8.48
CA ASP A 187 -5.98 21.84 -7.46
C ASP A 187 -7.00 20.89 -8.08
N LYS A 188 -7.69 21.34 -9.13
CA LYS A 188 -8.63 20.53 -9.91
C LYS A 188 -7.94 19.32 -10.52
N GLU A 189 -6.80 19.52 -11.18
CA GLU A 189 -5.96 18.47 -11.74
C GLU A 189 -5.53 17.47 -10.65
N LYS A 190 -5.06 17.97 -9.50
CA LYS A 190 -4.58 17.11 -8.41
C LYS A 190 -5.68 16.34 -7.70
N LEU A 191 -6.88 16.89 -7.61
CA LEU A 191 -8.06 16.16 -7.13
C LEU A 191 -8.54 15.13 -8.15
N GLN A 192 -8.47 15.41 -9.45
CA GLN A 192 -8.78 14.46 -10.50
C GLN A 192 -7.80 13.27 -10.50
N GLU A 193 -6.50 13.49 -10.29
CA GLU A 193 -5.52 12.41 -10.12
C GLU A 193 -5.91 11.48 -8.95
N ARG A 194 -6.29 12.04 -7.80
CA ARG A 194 -6.72 11.28 -6.62
C ARG A 194 -8.01 10.51 -6.88
N LEU A 195 -8.99 11.16 -7.51
CA LEU A 195 -10.25 10.55 -7.89
C LEU A 195 -10.02 9.37 -8.84
N ALA A 196 -9.16 9.53 -9.84
CA ALA A 196 -8.81 8.46 -10.78
C ALA A 196 -8.17 7.27 -10.05
N LYS A 197 -7.28 7.52 -9.09
CA LYS A 197 -6.62 6.49 -8.28
C LYS A 197 -7.60 5.70 -7.39
N LEU A 198 -8.69 6.31 -6.92
CA LEU A 198 -9.72 5.63 -6.12
C LEU A 198 -10.83 4.97 -6.96
N SER A 199 -11.17 5.53 -8.12
CA SER A 199 -12.31 5.06 -8.94
C SER A 199 -11.93 4.16 -10.10
N GLY A 200 -10.67 4.20 -10.55
CA GLY A 200 -10.21 3.46 -11.73
C GLY A 200 -9.97 1.97 -11.49
N GLY A 201 -9.84 1.55 -10.24
CA GLY A 201 -9.45 0.18 -9.89
C GLY A 201 -8.07 -0.20 -10.42
N VAL A 202 -7.73 -1.47 -10.30
CA VAL A 202 -6.51 -2.07 -10.87
C VAL A 202 -6.92 -3.16 -11.85
N ALA A 203 -6.47 -3.03 -13.09
CA ALA A 203 -6.57 -4.09 -14.08
C ALA A 203 -5.56 -5.19 -13.74
N VAL A 204 -6.06 -6.40 -13.50
CA VAL A 204 -5.29 -7.62 -13.22
C VAL A 204 -5.44 -8.56 -14.42
N ILE A 205 -4.32 -8.92 -15.04
CA ILE A 205 -4.27 -9.93 -16.08
C ILE A 205 -3.86 -11.24 -15.43
N ARG A 206 -4.75 -12.22 -15.43
CA ARG A 206 -4.46 -13.59 -14.99
C ARG A 206 -4.02 -14.40 -16.20
N VAL A 207 -2.73 -14.70 -16.31
CA VAL A 207 -2.17 -15.41 -17.48
C VAL A 207 -2.33 -16.90 -17.28
N GLY A 208 -3.03 -17.56 -18.21
CA GLY A 208 -3.15 -19.01 -18.24
C GLY A 208 -2.03 -19.68 -19.02
N ALA A 209 -1.54 -20.81 -18.51
CA ALA A 209 -0.53 -21.62 -19.18
C ALA A 209 -0.69 -23.11 -18.85
N ALA A 210 -0.26 -23.98 -19.78
CA ALA A 210 -0.30 -25.42 -19.56
C ALA A 210 0.89 -25.93 -18.74
N THR A 211 1.97 -25.15 -18.64
CA THR A 211 3.21 -25.48 -17.92
C THR A 211 3.83 -24.23 -17.28
N GLU A 212 4.60 -24.40 -16.20
CA GLU A 212 5.32 -23.29 -15.55
C GLU A 212 6.30 -22.58 -16.50
N THR A 213 6.92 -23.32 -17.43
CA THR A 213 7.84 -22.73 -18.43
C THR A 213 7.11 -21.78 -19.37
N GLU A 214 5.93 -22.17 -19.85
CA GLU A 214 5.10 -21.32 -20.72
C GLU A 214 4.56 -20.10 -19.96
N LEU A 215 4.27 -20.24 -18.66
CA LEU A 215 3.82 -19.13 -17.82
C LEU A 215 4.91 -18.08 -17.60
N LYS A 216 6.18 -18.50 -17.50
CA LYS A 216 7.33 -17.59 -17.39
C LYS A 216 7.70 -16.89 -18.69
N GLU A 217 7.35 -17.46 -19.85
CA GLU A 217 7.64 -16.87 -21.18
C GLU A 217 6.60 -15.84 -21.64
N LYS A 218 5.39 -15.84 -21.06
CA LYS A 218 4.28 -14.93 -21.40
C LYS A 218 4.21 -13.71 -20.49
#